data_AF-A0A841IKX7-F1
#
_entry.id   AF-A0A841IKX7-F1
#
_cell.length_a   1.000
_cell.length_b   1.000
_cell.length_c   1.000
_cell.angle_alpha   90.00
_cell.angle_beta   90.00
_cell.angle_gamma   90.00
#
_symmetry.space_group_name_H-M   'P 1'
#
loop_
_entity.id
_entity.type
_entity.pdbx_description
1 polymer ?
#
loop_
_entity_poly.entity_id
_entity_poly.type
_entity_poly.pdbx_seq_one_letter_code
_entity_poly.pdbx_strand_id
1 'polypeptide(L)'
;MRDPSETDASAASGGGGDDPCPEALPRRARLLRALRSRAARALTPLRDLTWQDLSPRSVVGRGLARWRHRSPRPRSSRFEPGPFGLFGVMLAAMAATLLIIQVSAGGPGGAEDELVDEPVTIPGPPPGELRIMVVGDALTQGSSGDSTWRYHLWKHLEESGVEFDLVGPREGVHPLEGEKEDDAVYADPDFDTDHAALWGLTAQEMSTGTAQVAAEHGPQYLLLLAGMEDILDGGDADLALDGVGETISTVRVVQGETRFVVGELPQAEGTGDDERVNTEIARFNMGLVELAQQVTSADSPVVVARVADGYSPVRDNWEGVHPNARGQVRIAAAFADALARPLQVGEPYPRPLPEVDVGPRREPEPEAEETEDGLRLSWPGVPGATAFRVSQRRVEPDPDEETVLPLEPVRDGDGWSALVEGLFSGAEYEFTVTAFKGRDEGASSEPLRLVWDGDPPPGPEGLRSAGDGVALVWDEVGEATHYEVWVRPLECSAGDDRRAPAEPDDGTGSPDPGEPTAPVGPPEGEPTPSPEPRPEPEPEPALPEPPAGAVCGPQDGLGPDEGEGWLLVGPVEGTRWEVSVPERYEVAVRSYRDYVKGGYSASFPLTDR
;
A
#
# COMPACT_ATOMS: atom_id res chain seq x y z
N MET A 1 59.49 -12.31 21.09
CA MET A 1 60.92 -12.09 20.78
C MET A 1 60.95 -11.25 19.51
N ARG A 2 61.36 -9.97 19.65
CA ARG A 2 61.81 -9.00 18.62
C ARG A 2 61.04 -8.88 17.30
N ASP A 3 60.38 -7.73 17.16
CA ASP A 3 60.50 -6.88 15.96
C ASP A 3 61.92 -6.28 15.90
N PRO A 4 62.52 -5.92 14.74
CA PRO A 4 62.33 -4.53 14.25
C PRO A 4 62.59 -4.22 12.75
N SER A 5 62.27 -2.95 12.42
CA SER A 5 63.00 -1.96 11.58
C SER A 5 62.90 -2.09 10.04
N GLU A 6 62.23 -1.16 9.36
CA GLU A 6 62.61 0.24 8.99
C GLU A 6 63.49 0.32 7.73
N THR A 7 63.07 1.16 6.78
CA THR A 7 63.97 2.14 6.16
C THR A 7 63.19 3.28 5.53
N ASP A 8 63.62 4.47 5.91
CA ASP A 8 63.12 5.80 5.61
C ASP A 8 64.14 6.52 4.69
N ALA A 9 63.72 7.60 4.00
CA ALA A 9 64.51 8.74 3.45
C ALA A 9 63.87 9.33 2.15
N SER A 10 63.27 10.53 2.18
CA SER A 10 63.90 11.89 2.11
C SER A 10 64.26 12.32 0.67
N ALA A 11 63.48 13.17 -0.02
CA ALA A 11 63.41 14.65 0.00
C ALA A 11 64.39 15.38 -0.97
N ALA A 12 63.87 16.34 -1.77
CA ALA A 12 64.45 17.68 -2.05
C ALA A 12 63.94 18.35 -3.36
N SER A 13 63.23 19.49 -3.18
CA SER A 13 63.41 20.85 -3.80
C SER A 13 63.53 21.04 -5.34
N GLY A 14 62.99 22.09 -5.99
CA GLY A 14 62.29 23.31 -5.58
C GLY A 14 62.16 24.31 -6.75
N GLY A 15 61.34 25.36 -6.56
CA GLY A 15 61.28 26.64 -7.33
C GLY A 15 60.35 26.62 -8.56
N GLY A 16 59.45 27.57 -8.82
CA GLY A 16 59.14 28.88 -8.24
C GLY A 16 58.44 29.72 -9.33
N GLY A 17 57.36 30.45 -9.00
CA GLY A 17 56.65 31.33 -9.93
C GLY A 17 55.25 31.74 -9.45
N ASP A 18 55.18 32.82 -8.68
CA ASP A 18 54.01 33.65 -8.32
C ASP A 18 53.30 34.18 -9.61
N ASP A 19 52.00 34.50 -9.71
CA ASP A 19 51.04 35.22 -8.85
C ASP A 19 49.66 35.27 -9.63
N PRO A 20 48.52 35.87 -9.18
CA PRO A 20 47.57 35.43 -8.14
C PRO A 20 46.06 35.39 -8.56
N CYS A 21 45.19 35.03 -7.59
CA CYS A 21 43.73 35.31 -7.42
C CYS A 21 42.64 34.37 -8.02
N PRO A 22 41.45 34.24 -7.38
CA PRO A 22 41.19 33.88 -5.97
C PRO A 22 40.03 32.85 -5.76
N GLU A 23 40.02 32.25 -4.56
CA GLU A 23 38.91 31.79 -3.69
C GLU A 23 37.72 30.93 -4.17
N ALA A 24 37.42 29.97 -3.30
CA ALA A 24 36.33 29.00 -3.33
C ALA A 24 35.17 29.38 -2.38
N LEU A 25 34.00 28.75 -2.63
CA LEU A 25 32.80 28.49 -1.79
C LEU A 25 31.44 29.00 -2.35
N PRO A 26 30.31 28.32 -2.03
CA PRO A 26 29.42 27.76 -3.05
C PRO A 26 28.07 28.50 -3.24
N ARG A 27 27.54 28.45 -4.45
CA ARG A 27 26.18 28.90 -4.79
C ARG A 27 25.16 27.76 -4.63
N ARG A 28 24.66 27.54 -3.42
CA ARG A 28 23.42 26.79 -3.15
C ARG A 28 22.64 27.46 -2.01
N ALA A 29 21.91 28.53 -2.32
CA ALA A 29 20.91 29.13 -1.41
C ALA A 29 19.96 30.15 -2.09
N ARG A 30 19.78 30.11 -3.43
CA ARG A 30 18.95 31.12 -4.14
C ARG A 30 18.02 30.57 -5.22
N LEU A 31 17.69 29.28 -5.20
CA LEU A 31 16.77 28.68 -6.18
C LEU A 31 15.48 28.10 -5.59
N LEU A 32 15.29 28.13 -4.26
CA LEU A 32 14.07 27.64 -3.60
C LEU A 32 13.10 28.75 -3.13
N ARG A 33 13.35 30.02 -3.47
CA ARG A 33 12.44 31.15 -3.12
C ARG A 33 11.59 31.68 -4.28
N ALA A 34 11.67 31.09 -5.48
CA ALA A 34 11.00 31.59 -6.69
C ALA A 34 9.85 30.73 -7.24
N LEU A 35 9.49 29.62 -6.58
CA LEU A 35 8.38 28.75 -7.02
C LEU A 35 7.15 28.78 -6.09
N ARG A 36 7.21 29.46 -4.95
CA ARG A 36 6.08 29.58 -4.00
C ARG A 36 5.10 30.74 -4.27
N SER A 37 5.28 31.52 -5.35
CA SER A 37 4.45 32.72 -5.60
C SER A 37 3.74 32.75 -6.97
N ARG A 38 3.42 31.60 -7.57
CA ARG A 38 2.66 31.53 -8.84
C ARG A 38 1.47 30.56 -8.87
N ALA A 39 1.05 30.01 -7.74
CA ALA A 39 -0.09 29.08 -7.67
C ALA A 39 -1.40 29.72 -7.13
N ALA A 40 -1.56 31.04 -7.26
CA ALA A 40 -2.80 31.72 -6.91
C ALA A 40 -3.20 32.68 -8.04
N ARG A 41 -3.76 32.12 -9.13
CA ARG A 41 -4.69 32.76 -10.09
C ARG A 41 -4.77 31.91 -11.37
N ALA A 42 -5.64 30.90 -11.36
CA ALA A 42 -6.37 30.40 -12.54
C ALA A 42 -7.41 29.36 -12.08
N LEU A 43 -8.57 29.81 -11.61
CA LEU A 43 -9.74 28.96 -11.40
C LEU A 43 -10.79 29.31 -12.47
N THR A 44 -11.10 28.35 -13.34
CA THR A 44 -12.39 28.22 -14.04
C THR A 44 -12.70 26.71 -14.10
N PRO A 45 -13.97 26.28 -14.03
CA PRO A 45 -14.33 25.02 -13.40
C PRO A 45 -14.31 23.85 -14.39
N LEU A 46 -13.60 22.78 -14.04
CA LEU A 46 -13.76 21.47 -14.64
C LEU A 46 -14.85 20.72 -13.85
N ARG A 47 -16.10 20.95 -14.23
CA ARG A 47 -17.18 19.98 -14.00
C ARG A 47 -17.17 19.03 -15.20
N ASP A 48 -17.32 17.75 -14.90
CA ASP A 48 -17.44 16.60 -15.83
C ASP A 48 -16.12 15.99 -16.34
N LEU A 49 -15.41 15.27 -15.45
CA LEU A 49 -14.48 14.19 -15.82
C LEU A 49 -14.80 12.95 -14.97
N THR A 50 -15.15 11.85 -15.62
CA THR A 50 -15.38 10.53 -15.03
C THR A 50 -14.07 9.74 -14.94
N TRP A 51 -13.84 9.02 -13.84
CA TRP A 51 -12.56 8.39 -13.43
C TRP A 51 -12.01 7.22 -14.29
N GLN A 52 -12.39 7.07 -15.55
CA GLN A 52 -11.76 6.10 -16.46
C GLN A 52 -10.47 6.62 -17.14
N ASP A 53 -10.15 7.92 -17.03
CA ASP A 53 -9.04 8.54 -17.77
C ASP A 53 -7.80 8.94 -16.92
N LEU A 54 -7.76 8.56 -15.64
CA LEU A 54 -6.58 8.75 -14.77
C LEU A 54 -6.13 7.41 -14.19
N SER A 55 -5.72 6.49 -15.07
CA SER A 55 -4.95 5.31 -14.70
C SER A 55 -3.46 5.64 -14.82
N PRO A 56 -2.59 5.16 -13.90
CA PRO A 56 -1.15 5.21 -14.10
C PRO A 56 -0.78 4.17 -15.18
N ARG A 57 -1.05 4.52 -16.44
CA ARG A 57 -0.43 3.88 -17.61
C ARG A 57 1.01 4.36 -17.72
N SER A 58 1.82 3.88 -16.80
CA SER A 58 3.28 3.74 -16.84
C SER A 58 3.75 3.62 -15.40
N VAL A 59 4.57 2.62 -15.14
CA VAL A 59 5.22 2.33 -13.84
C VAL A 59 4.43 1.44 -12.87
N VAL A 60 3.71 0.42 -13.36
CA VAL A 60 3.57 -0.87 -12.63
C VAL A 60 3.62 -1.99 -13.68
N GLY A 61 4.82 -2.25 -14.19
CA GLY A 61 5.07 -3.26 -15.23
C GLY A 61 6.56 -3.59 -15.40
N ARG A 62 7.39 -3.24 -14.40
CA ARG A 62 8.84 -3.48 -14.42
C ARG A 62 9.40 -4.02 -13.10
N GLY A 63 8.54 -4.46 -12.19
CA GLY A 63 8.93 -4.85 -10.83
C GLY A 63 9.12 -6.35 -10.55
N LEU A 64 8.58 -7.27 -11.36
CA LEU A 64 8.73 -8.73 -11.12
C LEU A 64 9.23 -9.53 -12.34
N ALA A 65 9.51 -8.88 -13.47
CA ALA A 65 10.06 -9.53 -14.68
C ALA A 65 11.61 -9.60 -14.71
N ARG A 66 12.28 -9.70 -13.55
CA ARG A 66 13.74 -9.89 -13.49
C ARG A 66 14.16 -10.85 -12.38
N TRP A 67 13.88 -12.13 -12.60
CA TRP A 67 14.82 -13.19 -12.25
C TRP A 67 15.01 -14.09 -13.46
N ARG A 68 15.89 -13.64 -14.37
CA ARG A 68 16.34 -14.41 -15.52
C ARG A 68 17.65 -15.10 -15.17
N HIS A 69 17.59 -16.34 -14.71
CA HIS A 69 18.72 -17.24 -14.90
C HIS A 69 18.82 -17.56 -16.39
N ARG A 70 19.64 -16.78 -17.09
CA ARG A 70 19.97 -16.99 -18.49
C ARG A 70 20.92 -18.17 -18.61
N SER A 71 20.37 -19.39 -18.55
CA SER A 71 21.10 -20.59 -18.93
C SER A 71 21.46 -20.53 -20.42
N PRO A 72 22.68 -20.91 -20.83
CA PRO A 72 23.11 -20.79 -22.22
C PRO A 72 22.37 -21.79 -23.11
N ARG A 73 21.78 -21.30 -24.19
CA ARG A 73 21.15 -22.07 -25.28
C ARG A 73 22.01 -23.28 -25.67
N PRO A 74 21.48 -24.52 -25.67
CA PRO A 74 22.07 -25.57 -26.47
C PRO A 74 21.71 -25.32 -27.94
N ARG A 75 22.74 -25.42 -28.78
CA ARG A 75 22.63 -25.44 -30.24
C ARG A 75 21.78 -26.64 -30.66
N SER A 76 21.04 -26.49 -31.76
CA SER A 76 20.30 -27.55 -32.43
C SER A 76 21.13 -28.83 -32.58
N SER A 77 20.82 -29.85 -31.77
CA SER A 77 21.19 -31.23 -32.04
C SER A 77 20.08 -31.86 -32.87
N ARG A 78 20.47 -32.48 -33.97
CA ARG A 78 19.61 -33.42 -34.69
C ARG A 78 19.21 -34.52 -33.70
N PHE A 79 17.92 -34.81 -33.67
CA PHE A 79 17.31 -35.92 -32.94
C PHE A 79 18.00 -37.24 -33.33
N GLU A 80 18.78 -37.83 -32.42
CA GLU A 80 19.14 -39.25 -32.45
C GLU A 80 18.31 -39.93 -31.35
N PRO A 81 17.40 -40.86 -31.68
CA PRO A 81 16.57 -41.51 -30.67
C PRO A 81 17.43 -42.38 -29.75
N GLY A 82 17.29 -42.16 -28.43
CA GLY A 82 17.91 -43.00 -27.41
C GLY A 82 17.36 -44.44 -27.41
N PRO A 83 18.05 -45.38 -26.73
CA PRO A 83 17.76 -46.82 -26.80
C PRO A 83 16.34 -47.22 -26.34
N PHE A 84 15.61 -46.35 -25.64
CA PHE A 84 14.22 -46.58 -25.23
C PHE A 84 13.17 -46.12 -26.27
N GLY A 85 13.49 -45.17 -27.16
CA GLY A 85 12.61 -44.76 -28.26
C GLY A 85 12.46 -45.84 -29.35
N LEU A 86 13.50 -46.67 -29.53
CA LEU A 86 13.45 -47.83 -30.41
C LEU A 86 12.54 -48.95 -29.89
N PHE A 87 12.35 -49.06 -28.55
CA PHE A 87 11.42 -50.02 -27.96
C PHE A 87 9.96 -49.64 -28.22
N GLY A 88 9.62 -48.35 -28.16
CA GLY A 88 8.27 -47.85 -28.50
C GLY A 88 7.91 -48.09 -29.97
N VAL A 89 8.84 -47.83 -30.90
CA VAL A 89 8.65 -48.10 -32.34
C VAL A 89 8.54 -49.60 -32.62
N MET A 90 9.28 -50.45 -31.90
CA MET A 90 9.23 -51.90 -32.05
C MET A 90 7.91 -52.50 -31.52
N LEU A 91 7.38 -51.98 -30.41
CA LEU A 91 6.05 -52.37 -29.88
C LEU A 91 4.92 -51.95 -30.82
N ALA A 92 4.98 -50.74 -31.38
CA ALA A 92 4.02 -50.26 -32.38
C ALA A 92 4.06 -51.12 -33.67
N ALA A 93 5.26 -51.51 -34.12
CA ALA A 93 5.41 -52.40 -35.27
C ALA A 93 4.89 -53.82 -34.99
N MET A 94 5.09 -54.36 -33.78
CA MET A 94 4.53 -55.66 -33.39
C MET A 94 3.00 -55.63 -33.30
N ALA A 95 2.41 -54.56 -32.75
CA ALA A 95 0.96 -54.36 -32.70
C ALA A 95 0.35 -54.27 -34.10
N ALA A 96 0.97 -53.50 -35.01
CA ALA A 96 0.55 -53.41 -36.41
C ALA A 96 0.65 -54.75 -37.15
N THR A 97 1.68 -55.55 -36.86
CA THR A 97 1.86 -56.88 -37.49
C THR A 97 0.84 -57.90 -36.97
N LEU A 98 0.49 -57.86 -35.69
CA LEU A 98 -0.58 -58.69 -35.11
C LEU A 98 -1.97 -58.32 -35.65
N LEU A 99 -2.23 -57.02 -35.88
CA LEU A 99 -3.46 -56.54 -36.51
C LEU A 99 -3.60 -57.03 -37.97
N ILE A 100 -2.50 -57.01 -38.74
CA ILE A 100 -2.49 -57.51 -40.13
C ILE A 100 -2.71 -59.03 -40.19
N ILE A 101 -2.19 -59.79 -39.22
CA ILE A 101 -2.38 -61.25 -39.17
C ILE A 101 -3.83 -61.60 -38.81
N GLN A 102 -4.47 -60.86 -37.90
CA GLN A 102 -5.89 -61.08 -37.54
C GLN A 102 -6.85 -60.74 -38.68
N VAL A 103 -6.55 -59.72 -39.50
CA VAL A 103 -7.36 -59.35 -40.69
C VAL A 103 -7.28 -60.41 -41.80
N SER A 104 -6.22 -61.22 -41.85
CA SER A 104 -6.06 -62.23 -42.91
C SER A 104 -6.81 -63.55 -42.68
N ALA A 105 -7.44 -63.76 -41.51
CA ALA A 105 -8.12 -65.00 -41.15
C ALA A 105 -9.66 -64.92 -41.08
N GLY A 106 -10.27 -63.74 -41.30
CA GLY A 106 -11.73 -63.56 -41.29
C GLY A 106 -12.34 -63.62 -42.70
N GLY A 107 -13.06 -64.69 -43.02
CA GLY A 107 -13.77 -64.86 -44.31
C GLY A 107 -14.94 -63.89 -44.50
N PRO A 108 -15.41 -63.66 -45.74
CA PRO A 108 -16.38 -62.62 -46.06
C PRO A 108 -17.81 -63.10 -45.75
N GLY A 109 -18.42 -62.53 -44.72
CA GLY A 109 -19.83 -62.67 -44.42
C GLY A 109 -20.36 -61.33 -43.93
N GLY A 110 -21.13 -60.64 -44.76
CA GLY A 110 -21.64 -59.31 -44.49
C GLY A 110 -22.58 -59.25 -43.30
N ALA A 111 -22.37 -58.23 -42.48
CA ALA A 111 -23.38 -57.43 -41.84
C ALA A 111 -22.69 -56.10 -41.50
N GLU A 112 -23.24 -55.00 -42.01
CA GLU A 112 -22.89 -53.66 -41.54
C GLU A 112 -23.47 -53.55 -40.13
N ASP A 113 -22.73 -54.04 -39.13
CA ASP A 113 -22.95 -53.66 -37.74
C ASP A 113 -22.46 -52.23 -37.61
N GLU A 114 -23.43 -51.32 -37.52
CA GLU A 114 -23.30 -50.01 -36.90
C GLU A 114 -22.51 -50.20 -35.59
N LEU A 115 -21.23 -49.80 -35.59
CA LEU A 115 -20.42 -49.72 -34.38
C LEU A 115 -21.06 -48.65 -33.49
N VAL A 116 -22.05 -49.06 -32.72
CA VAL A 116 -22.59 -48.28 -31.61
C VAL A 116 -21.44 -48.17 -30.62
N ASP A 117 -20.88 -46.97 -30.51
CA ASP A 117 -19.88 -46.60 -29.52
C ASP A 117 -20.52 -46.82 -28.14
N GLU A 118 -20.32 -48.00 -27.53
CA GLU A 118 -20.86 -48.26 -26.21
C GLU A 118 -20.25 -47.23 -25.24
N PRO A 119 -21.07 -46.49 -24.48
CA PRO A 119 -20.56 -45.47 -23.59
C PRO A 119 -19.58 -46.13 -22.61
N VAL A 120 -18.34 -45.61 -22.58
CA VAL A 120 -17.31 -46.05 -21.64
C VAL A 120 -17.91 -46.02 -20.23
N THR A 121 -18.11 -47.19 -19.64
CA THR A 121 -18.62 -47.30 -18.28
C THR A 121 -17.49 -46.94 -17.33
N ILE A 122 -17.62 -45.81 -16.65
CA ILE A 122 -16.61 -45.33 -15.71
C ILE A 122 -16.82 -46.07 -14.39
N PRO A 123 -15.82 -46.84 -13.92
CA PRO A 123 -15.91 -47.51 -12.63
C PRO A 123 -16.05 -46.46 -11.54
N GLY A 124 -16.86 -46.76 -10.53
CA GLY A 124 -17.03 -45.91 -9.37
C GLY A 124 -15.71 -45.65 -8.63
N PRO A 125 -15.73 -44.78 -7.60
CA PRO A 125 -14.57 -44.50 -6.80
C PRO A 125 -13.99 -45.79 -6.19
N PRO A 126 -12.67 -45.91 -6.09
CA PRO A 126 -12.05 -47.02 -5.38
C PRO A 126 -12.50 -47.01 -3.90
N PRO A 127 -12.55 -48.16 -3.22
CA PRO A 127 -12.96 -48.23 -1.83
C PRO A 127 -11.91 -47.64 -0.88
N GLY A 128 -12.38 -47.05 0.21
CA GLY A 128 -11.52 -46.46 1.25
C GLY A 128 -11.26 -44.97 1.04
N GLU A 129 -10.32 -44.44 1.82
CA GLU A 129 -9.86 -43.06 1.72
C GLU A 129 -9.21 -42.80 0.36
N LEU A 130 -9.71 -41.79 -0.35
CA LEU A 130 -9.25 -41.43 -1.68
C LEU A 130 -7.93 -40.67 -1.62
N ARG A 131 -6.94 -41.07 -2.42
CA ARG A 131 -5.65 -40.35 -2.51
C ARG A 131 -5.65 -39.43 -3.72
N ILE A 132 -5.59 -38.13 -3.48
CA ILE A 132 -5.77 -37.09 -4.49
C ILE A 132 -4.49 -36.26 -4.62
N MET A 133 -3.77 -36.37 -5.73
CA MET A 133 -2.60 -35.53 -5.98
C MET A 133 -2.97 -34.34 -6.86
N VAL A 134 -2.66 -33.14 -6.38
CA VAL A 134 -2.92 -31.88 -7.09
C VAL A 134 -1.63 -31.34 -7.70
N VAL A 135 -1.57 -31.26 -9.03
CA VAL A 135 -0.39 -30.90 -9.81
C VAL A 135 -0.68 -29.62 -10.60
N GLY A 136 0.29 -28.72 -10.70
CA GLY A 136 0.14 -27.54 -11.52
C GLY A 136 1.23 -26.49 -11.32
N ASP A 137 0.97 -25.32 -11.88
CA ASP A 137 1.84 -24.15 -11.81
C ASP A 137 1.39 -23.15 -10.72
N ALA A 138 1.66 -21.87 -10.94
CA ALA A 138 1.27 -20.75 -10.08
C ALA A 138 -0.25 -20.69 -9.80
N LEU A 139 -1.09 -21.06 -10.78
CA LEU A 139 -2.55 -21.12 -10.63
C LEU A 139 -2.96 -22.13 -9.55
N THR A 140 -2.12 -23.13 -9.29
CA THR A 140 -2.37 -24.21 -8.34
C THR A 140 -1.63 -24.06 -7.03
N GLN A 141 -0.35 -23.66 -7.08
CA GLN A 141 0.40 -23.41 -5.86
C GLN A 141 -0.25 -22.27 -5.07
N GLY A 142 -0.65 -21.18 -5.74
CA GLY A 142 -1.08 -19.96 -5.08
C GLY A 142 0.08 -19.26 -4.38
N SER A 143 -0.22 -18.15 -3.71
CA SER A 143 0.77 -17.30 -3.07
C SER A 143 0.41 -16.98 -1.62
N SER A 144 1.37 -16.46 -0.83
CA SER A 144 1.13 -16.11 0.57
C SER A 144 -0.16 -15.30 0.73
N GLY A 145 -0.93 -15.62 1.78
CA GLY A 145 -2.22 -15.00 2.08
C GLY A 145 -3.39 -15.45 1.19
N ASP A 146 -3.21 -16.45 0.32
CA ASP A 146 -4.34 -17.00 -0.46
C ASP A 146 -5.13 -18.06 0.31
N SER A 147 -6.45 -18.04 0.10
CA SER A 147 -7.28 -19.24 0.15
C SER A 147 -7.25 -19.86 -1.25
N THR A 148 -6.36 -20.84 -1.47
CA THR A 148 -6.16 -21.44 -2.79
C THR A 148 -7.38 -22.25 -3.22
N TRP A 149 -7.51 -22.55 -4.51
CA TRP A 149 -8.60 -23.41 -4.98
C TRP A 149 -8.51 -24.81 -4.38
N ARG A 150 -7.31 -25.24 -3.96
CA ARG A 150 -7.08 -26.49 -3.19
C ARG A 150 -7.83 -26.45 -1.86
N TYR A 151 -7.72 -25.35 -1.10
CA TYR A 151 -8.50 -25.14 0.13
C TYR A 151 -10.01 -25.20 -0.14
N HIS A 152 -10.48 -24.49 -1.18
CA HIS A 152 -11.90 -24.46 -1.51
C HIS A 152 -12.44 -25.82 -1.99
N LEU A 153 -11.62 -26.60 -2.69
CA LEU A 153 -11.96 -27.96 -3.11
C LEU A 153 -11.97 -28.90 -1.91
N TRP A 154 -10.93 -28.87 -1.08
CA TRP A 154 -10.81 -29.69 0.14
C TRP A 154 -12.03 -29.49 1.03
N LYS A 155 -12.38 -28.24 1.32
CA LYS A 155 -13.54 -27.89 2.15
C LYS A 155 -14.84 -28.43 1.56
N HIS A 156 -15.02 -28.32 0.24
CA HIS A 156 -16.21 -28.82 -0.43
C HIS A 156 -16.31 -30.35 -0.41
N LEU A 157 -15.19 -31.06 -0.56
CA LEU A 157 -15.14 -32.53 -0.49
C LEU A 157 -15.42 -33.04 0.94
N GLU A 158 -14.85 -32.39 1.95
CA GLU A 158 -15.15 -32.63 3.37
C GLU A 158 -16.63 -32.42 3.67
N GLU A 159 -17.20 -31.28 3.25
CA GLU A 159 -18.62 -30.96 3.42
C GLU A 159 -19.55 -31.93 2.65
N SER A 160 -19.04 -32.53 1.57
CA SER A 160 -19.73 -33.58 0.79
C SER A 160 -19.59 -34.97 1.41
N GLY A 161 -18.87 -35.13 2.52
CA GLY A 161 -18.67 -36.39 3.22
C GLY A 161 -17.76 -37.38 2.49
N VAL A 162 -16.83 -36.89 1.67
CA VAL A 162 -15.81 -37.71 1.02
C VAL A 162 -14.69 -37.99 2.02
N GLU A 163 -14.27 -39.24 2.16
CA GLU A 163 -13.04 -39.60 2.90
C GLU A 163 -11.85 -39.52 1.92
N PHE A 164 -10.92 -38.59 2.11
CA PHE A 164 -9.78 -38.39 1.21
C PHE A 164 -8.55 -37.80 1.92
N ASP A 165 -7.41 -37.93 1.23
CA ASP A 165 -6.07 -37.44 1.59
C ASP A 165 -5.53 -36.71 0.36
N LEU A 166 -5.18 -35.43 0.50
CA LEU A 166 -4.37 -34.76 -0.51
C LEU A 166 -2.94 -35.25 -0.36
N VAL A 167 -2.27 -35.49 -1.48
CA VAL A 167 -0.92 -36.09 -1.45
C VAL A 167 0.02 -35.35 -2.36
N GLY A 168 1.26 -35.18 -1.91
CA GLY A 168 2.32 -34.61 -2.73
C GLY A 168 3.56 -34.28 -1.90
N PRO A 169 4.63 -33.82 -2.56
CA PRO A 169 5.90 -33.52 -1.88
C PRO A 169 5.94 -32.13 -1.25
N ARG A 170 4.90 -31.29 -1.42
CA ARG A 170 4.88 -29.89 -0.98
C ARG A 170 3.64 -29.59 -0.15
N GLU A 171 3.83 -28.65 0.77
CA GLU A 171 2.78 -28.11 1.63
C GLU A 171 2.60 -26.59 1.44
N GLY A 172 3.55 -25.88 0.81
CA GLY A 172 3.65 -24.42 0.85
C GLY A 172 3.09 -23.66 -0.38
N VAL A 173 2.82 -22.37 -0.18
CA VAL A 173 2.49 -21.39 -1.22
C VAL A 173 3.71 -20.61 -1.67
N HIS A 174 3.62 -19.91 -2.80
CA HIS A 174 4.67 -19.03 -3.26
C HIS A 174 4.78 -17.77 -2.38
N PRO A 175 5.96 -17.45 -1.82
CA PRO A 175 6.15 -16.22 -1.06
C PRO A 175 6.08 -14.99 -1.97
N LEU A 176 5.18 -14.05 -1.67
CA LEU A 176 5.22 -12.70 -2.25
C LEU A 176 6.31 -11.83 -1.60
N GLU A 177 6.84 -12.27 -0.47
CA GLU A 177 7.84 -11.57 0.32
C GLU A 177 9.02 -12.48 0.67
N GLY A 178 10.25 -11.97 0.49
CA GLY A 178 11.47 -12.70 0.82
C GLY A 178 12.05 -13.52 -0.35
N GLU A 179 13.04 -14.37 -0.04
CA GLU A 179 13.78 -15.18 -1.04
C GLU A 179 13.49 -16.69 -0.93
N LYS A 180 12.48 -17.10 -0.14
CA LYS A 180 12.13 -18.51 0.00
C LYS A 180 11.50 -19.04 -1.29
N GLU A 181 11.62 -20.34 -1.54
CA GLU A 181 10.92 -21.01 -2.65
C GLU A 181 9.47 -21.36 -2.26
N ASP A 182 9.24 -21.73 -1.00
CA ASP A 182 7.93 -22.07 -0.43
C ASP A 182 7.71 -21.33 0.90
N ASP A 183 6.46 -20.98 1.17
CA ASP A 183 5.99 -20.32 2.39
C ASP A 183 4.77 -21.05 2.97
N ALA A 184 4.62 -21.04 4.30
CA ALA A 184 3.52 -21.73 4.97
C ALA A 184 2.34 -20.78 5.30
N VAL A 185 2.35 -19.57 4.73
CA VAL A 185 1.41 -18.49 5.08
C VAL A 185 0.18 -18.57 4.19
N TYR A 186 -0.71 -19.52 4.48
CA TYR A 186 -2.07 -19.54 3.92
C TYR A 186 -2.97 -18.52 4.61
N ALA A 187 -4.05 -18.10 3.94
CA ALA A 187 -5.11 -17.33 4.60
C ALA A 187 -5.81 -18.15 5.70
N ASP A 188 -5.98 -19.45 5.45
CA ASP A 188 -6.52 -20.44 6.37
C ASP A 188 -5.64 -21.70 6.25
N PRO A 189 -4.75 -21.97 7.23
CA PRO A 189 -3.85 -23.10 7.19
C PRO A 189 -4.48 -24.40 7.70
N ASP A 190 -5.71 -24.37 8.23
CA ASP A 190 -6.37 -25.54 8.84
C ASP A 190 -7.06 -26.41 7.78
N PHE A 191 -6.29 -26.87 6.79
CA PHE A 191 -6.71 -27.85 5.78
C PHE A 191 -5.54 -28.77 5.41
N ASP A 192 -5.83 -29.85 4.70
CA ASP A 192 -4.76 -30.67 4.11
C ASP A 192 -4.05 -29.89 3.01
N THR A 193 -2.80 -29.50 3.26
CA THR A 193 -2.06 -28.61 2.38
C THR A 193 -1.30 -29.32 1.27
N ASP A 194 -1.24 -30.65 1.26
CA ASP A 194 -0.37 -31.42 0.38
C ASP A 194 -0.68 -31.21 -1.11
N HIS A 195 0.38 -31.02 -1.91
CA HIS A 195 0.30 -30.84 -3.35
C HIS A 195 1.63 -31.12 -4.06
N ALA A 196 1.59 -31.16 -5.39
CA ALA A 196 2.72 -31.32 -6.30
C ALA A 196 2.81 -30.17 -7.32
N ALA A 197 2.38 -28.97 -6.91
CA ALA A 197 2.41 -27.76 -7.74
C ALA A 197 3.61 -26.87 -7.43
N LEU A 198 4.18 -26.24 -8.45
CA LEU A 198 5.31 -25.33 -8.30
C LEU A 198 5.18 -24.14 -9.26
N TRP A 199 5.30 -22.95 -8.71
CA TRP A 199 5.15 -21.67 -9.42
C TRP A 199 6.18 -21.55 -10.54
N GLY A 200 5.71 -21.14 -11.72
CA GLY A 200 6.55 -20.90 -12.89
C GLY A 200 7.01 -22.16 -13.64
N LEU A 201 6.51 -23.35 -13.29
CA LEU A 201 6.73 -24.53 -14.12
C LEU A 201 5.83 -24.54 -15.34
N THR A 202 6.42 -24.85 -16.48
CA THR A 202 5.68 -25.22 -17.70
C THR A 202 5.11 -26.64 -17.61
N ALA A 203 4.08 -26.95 -18.40
CA ALA A 203 3.54 -28.30 -18.55
C ALA A 203 4.61 -29.28 -19.05
N GLN A 204 5.51 -28.81 -19.92
CA GLN A 204 6.67 -29.57 -20.39
C GLN A 204 7.67 -29.92 -19.29
N GLU A 205 7.98 -28.99 -18.39
CA GLU A 205 8.87 -29.29 -17.27
C GLU A 205 8.20 -30.25 -16.27
N MET A 206 6.91 -30.06 -16.00
CA MET A 206 6.13 -30.98 -15.14
C MET A 206 6.09 -32.41 -15.67
N SER A 207 6.03 -32.63 -16.99
CA SER A 207 5.97 -33.97 -17.59
C SER A 207 7.19 -34.83 -17.24
N THR A 208 8.35 -34.19 -16.99
CA THR A 208 9.59 -34.90 -16.69
C THR A 208 9.66 -35.49 -15.27
N GLY A 209 8.89 -34.95 -14.32
CA GLY A 209 8.99 -35.30 -12.90
C GLY A 209 7.74 -35.95 -12.30
N THR A 210 6.55 -35.67 -12.85
CA THR A 210 5.27 -36.03 -12.21
C THR A 210 5.10 -37.54 -12.01
N ALA A 211 5.57 -38.37 -12.94
CA ALA A 211 5.49 -39.83 -12.80
C ALA A 211 6.28 -40.35 -11.59
N GLN A 212 7.45 -39.78 -11.30
CA GLN A 212 8.22 -40.17 -10.12
C GLN A 212 7.47 -39.82 -8.84
N VAL A 213 6.91 -38.61 -8.77
CA VAL A 213 6.10 -38.15 -7.63
C VAL A 213 4.85 -39.04 -7.46
N ALA A 214 4.15 -39.39 -8.54
CA ALA A 214 3.00 -40.29 -8.50
C ALA A 214 3.37 -41.70 -8.01
N ALA A 215 4.54 -42.22 -8.38
CA ALA A 215 5.01 -43.52 -7.91
C ALA A 215 5.30 -43.52 -6.39
N GLU A 216 5.77 -42.39 -5.85
CA GLU A 216 6.09 -42.22 -4.43
C GLU A 216 4.83 -42.00 -3.57
N HIS A 217 3.90 -41.17 -4.03
CA HIS A 217 2.73 -40.75 -3.24
C HIS A 217 1.46 -41.57 -3.49
N GLY A 218 1.43 -42.37 -4.57
CA GLY A 218 0.35 -43.33 -4.83
C GLY A 218 -1.05 -42.73 -5.06
N PRO A 219 -1.23 -41.74 -5.95
CA PRO A 219 -2.53 -41.12 -6.15
C PRO A 219 -3.48 -42.01 -6.96
N GLN A 220 -4.73 -42.06 -6.51
CA GLN A 220 -5.85 -42.64 -7.24
C GLN A 220 -6.47 -41.62 -8.20
N TYR A 221 -6.41 -40.33 -7.82
CA TYR A 221 -6.84 -39.20 -8.62
C TYR A 221 -5.68 -38.22 -8.79
N LEU A 222 -5.46 -37.74 -10.02
CA LEU A 222 -4.50 -36.69 -10.34
C LEU A 222 -5.25 -35.50 -10.95
N LEU A 223 -5.21 -34.36 -10.28
CA LEU A 223 -5.80 -33.11 -10.74
C LEU A 223 -4.68 -32.26 -11.33
N LEU A 224 -4.79 -31.88 -12.60
CA LEU A 224 -3.75 -31.14 -13.31
C LEU A 224 -4.30 -29.84 -13.88
N LEU A 225 -3.71 -28.72 -13.48
CA LEU A 225 -3.92 -27.41 -14.13
C LEU A 225 -2.55 -26.83 -14.50
N ALA A 226 -2.21 -26.93 -15.80
CA ALA A 226 -0.89 -26.56 -16.32
C ALA A 226 -0.99 -26.12 -17.79
N GLY A 227 -0.03 -25.32 -18.23
CA GLY A 227 0.08 -24.83 -19.61
C GLY A 227 0.00 -23.30 -19.74
N MET A 228 -0.36 -22.59 -18.67
CA MET A 228 -0.38 -21.13 -18.66
C MET A 228 1.03 -20.58 -18.87
N GLU A 229 2.02 -21.10 -18.13
CA GLU A 229 3.40 -20.66 -18.23
C GLU A 229 3.97 -20.87 -19.64
N ASP A 230 3.71 -22.02 -20.29
CA ASP A 230 4.14 -22.32 -21.66
C ASP A 230 3.71 -21.23 -22.64
N ILE A 231 2.45 -20.78 -22.53
CA ILE A 231 1.85 -19.76 -23.43
C ILE A 231 2.40 -18.37 -23.10
N LEU A 232 2.56 -18.05 -21.82
CA LEU A 232 3.12 -16.77 -21.36
C LEU A 232 4.59 -16.61 -21.80
N ASP A 233 5.36 -17.70 -21.80
CA ASP A 233 6.75 -17.74 -22.28
C ASP A 233 6.88 -17.66 -23.81
N GLY A 234 5.75 -17.64 -24.52
CA GLY A 234 5.70 -17.49 -25.97
C GLY A 234 5.64 -18.81 -26.74
N GLY A 235 5.43 -19.93 -26.03
CA GLY A 235 5.01 -21.19 -26.63
C GLY A 235 3.58 -21.12 -27.18
N ASP A 236 3.19 -22.19 -27.86
CA ASP A 236 1.85 -22.36 -28.43
C ASP A 236 1.06 -23.43 -27.66
N ALA A 237 -0.22 -23.55 -27.99
CA ALA A 237 -1.11 -24.53 -27.38
C ALA A 237 -0.63 -25.98 -27.54
N ASP A 238 -0.03 -26.32 -28.67
CA ASP A 238 0.42 -27.69 -28.98
C ASP A 238 1.53 -28.12 -28.02
N LEU A 239 2.51 -27.24 -27.78
CA LEU A 239 3.60 -27.52 -26.82
C LEU A 239 3.07 -27.78 -25.41
N ALA A 240 2.10 -27.00 -24.94
CA ALA A 240 1.50 -27.18 -23.63
C ALA A 240 0.68 -28.49 -23.55
N LEU A 241 -0.09 -28.80 -24.58
CA LEU A 241 -0.87 -30.05 -24.66
C LEU A 241 0.01 -31.30 -24.70
N ASP A 242 1.15 -31.24 -25.40
CA ASP A 242 2.14 -32.32 -25.42
C ASP A 242 2.63 -32.64 -23.99
N GLY A 243 2.91 -31.61 -23.17
CA GLY A 243 3.32 -31.79 -21.78
C GLY A 243 2.23 -32.42 -20.90
N VAL A 244 0.97 -32.00 -21.09
CA VAL A 244 -0.19 -32.61 -20.42
C VAL A 244 -0.36 -34.08 -20.82
N GLY A 245 -0.30 -34.37 -22.11
CA GLY A 245 -0.41 -35.73 -22.64
C GLY A 245 0.71 -36.64 -22.16
N GLU A 246 1.95 -36.14 -22.16
CA GLU A 246 3.12 -36.86 -21.65
C GLU A 246 2.98 -37.16 -20.15
N THR A 247 2.52 -36.19 -19.36
CA THR A 247 2.24 -36.38 -17.92
C THR A 247 1.24 -37.51 -17.70
N ILE A 248 0.10 -37.50 -18.41
CA ILE A 248 -0.91 -38.57 -18.30
C ILE A 248 -0.30 -39.93 -18.67
N SER A 249 0.42 -39.98 -19.79
CA SER A 249 0.98 -41.24 -20.30
C SER A 249 2.01 -41.85 -19.36
N THR A 250 2.91 -41.04 -18.78
CA THR A 250 4.00 -41.49 -17.93
C THR A 250 3.52 -41.85 -16.54
N VAL A 251 2.55 -41.11 -15.97
CA VAL A 251 1.90 -41.47 -14.71
C VAL A 251 1.19 -42.81 -14.85
N ARG A 252 0.46 -43.06 -15.94
CA ARG A 252 -0.18 -44.37 -16.18
C ARG A 252 0.79 -45.53 -16.26
N VAL A 253 2.01 -45.32 -16.76
CA VAL A 253 3.03 -46.38 -16.82
C VAL A 253 3.43 -46.85 -15.42
N VAL A 254 3.43 -45.95 -14.43
CA VAL A 254 3.80 -46.27 -13.04
C VAL A 254 2.59 -46.56 -12.15
N GLN A 255 1.42 -45.99 -12.48
CA GLN A 255 0.15 -46.11 -11.76
C GLN A 255 -1.00 -46.32 -12.76
N GLY A 256 -1.23 -47.57 -13.15
CA GLY A 256 -2.13 -47.91 -14.27
C GLY A 256 -3.60 -47.56 -14.11
N GLU A 257 -4.07 -47.35 -12.88
CA GLU A 257 -5.50 -47.11 -12.55
C GLU A 257 -5.78 -45.66 -12.11
N THR A 258 -4.80 -44.76 -12.21
CA THR A 258 -5.00 -43.35 -11.85
C THR A 258 -6.07 -42.72 -12.73
N ARG A 259 -7.00 -42.00 -12.12
CA ARG A 259 -8.04 -41.18 -12.79
C ARG A 259 -7.55 -39.75 -12.88
N PHE A 260 -7.75 -39.10 -14.02
CA PHE A 260 -7.24 -37.76 -14.26
C PHE A 260 -8.38 -36.75 -14.38
N VAL A 261 -8.21 -35.59 -13.76
CA VAL A 261 -9.00 -34.39 -14.03
C VAL A 261 -8.04 -33.31 -14.54
N VAL A 262 -8.22 -32.87 -15.78
CA VAL A 262 -7.36 -31.86 -16.42
C VAL A 262 -8.14 -30.56 -16.61
N GLY A 263 -7.58 -29.43 -16.19
CA GLY A 263 -8.25 -28.14 -16.21
C GLY A 263 -8.01 -27.37 -17.50
N GLU A 264 -9.09 -26.77 -18.03
CA GLU A 264 -8.97 -25.66 -18.98
C GLU A 264 -8.18 -24.51 -18.34
N LEU A 265 -7.48 -23.72 -19.16
CA LEU A 265 -6.81 -22.51 -18.71
C LEU A 265 -7.79 -21.33 -18.66
N PRO A 266 -7.82 -20.55 -17.57
CA PRO A 266 -8.57 -19.31 -17.53
C PRO A 266 -7.98 -18.28 -18.49
N GLN A 267 -8.79 -17.32 -18.93
CA GLN A 267 -8.30 -16.19 -19.73
C GLN A 267 -7.36 -15.29 -18.90
N ALA A 268 -6.48 -14.59 -19.60
CA ALA A 268 -5.53 -13.64 -19.00
C ALA A 268 -5.70 -12.24 -19.61
N GLU A 269 -5.24 -11.21 -18.91
CA GLU A 269 -5.21 -9.82 -19.42
C GLU A 269 -3.96 -9.10 -18.92
N GLY A 270 -3.61 -7.96 -19.52
CA GLY A 270 -2.47 -7.16 -19.06
C GLY A 270 -1.11 -7.84 -19.24
N THR A 271 -1.01 -8.88 -20.06
CA THR A 271 0.22 -9.63 -20.36
C THR A 271 1.17 -8.86 -21.29
N GLY A 272 0.67 -7.81 -21.94
CA GLY A 272 1.37 -7.07 -22.99
C GLY A 272 1.20 -7.66 -24.39
N ASP A 273 0.57 -8.83 -24.51
CA ASP A 273 0.23 -9.52 -25.76
C ASP A 273 -1.06 -10.34 -25.62
N ASP A 274 -2.10 -9.71 -25.05
CA ASP A 274 -3.34 -10.38 -24.64
C ASP A 274 -4.05 -11.09 -25.80
N GLU A 275 -3.97 -10.54 -27.02
CA GLU A 275 -4.57 -11.15 -28.21
C GLU A 275 -3.94 -12.51 -28.53
N ARG A 276 -2.61 -12.59 -28.56
CA ARG A 276 -1.90 -13.85 -28.80
C ARG A 276 -2.16 -14.82 -27.66
N VAL A 277 -1.95 -14.39 -26.42
CA VAL A 277 -2.08 -15.25 -25.23
C VAL A 277 -3.47 -15.88 -25.17
N ASN A 278 -4.53 -15.09 -25.28
CA ASN A 278 -5.90 -15.62 -25.22
C ASN A 278 -6.28 -16.45 -26.46
N THR A 279 -5.65 -16.20 -27.62
CA THR A 279 -5.82 -17.07 -28.80
C THR A 279 -5.23 -18.45 -28.57
N GLU A 280 -4.02 -18.53 -28.00
CA GLU A 280 -3.39 -19.82 -27.66
C GLU A 280 -4.13 -20.51 -26.52
N ILE A 281 -4.59 -19.79 -25.48
CA ILE A 281 -5.43 -20.36 -24.41
C ILE A 281 -6.71 -20.99 -25.00
N ALA A 282 -7.37 -20.30 -25.93
CA ALA A 282 -8.56 -20.85 -26.59
C ALA A 282 -8.25 -22.12 -27.40
N ARG A 283 -7.11 -22.15 -28.10
CA ARG A 283 -6.65 -23.36 -28.82
C ARG A 283 -6.31 -24.49 -27.87
N PHE A 284 -5.61 -24.20 -26.78
CA PHE A 284 -5.30 -25.17 -25.74
C PHE A 284 -6.57 -25.77 -25.15
N ASN A 285 -7.55 -24.95 -24.76
CA ASN A 285 -8.80 -25.42 -24.17
C ASN A 285 -9.60 -26.32 -25.13
N MET A 286 -9.65 -26.01 -26.42
CA MET A 286 -10.26 -26.89 -27.42
C MET A 286 -9.48 -28.20 -27.58
N GLY A 287 -8.15 -28.12 -27.71
CA GLY A 287 -7.29 -29.29 -27.87
C GLY A 287 -7.24 -30.18 -26.63
N LEU A 288 -7.45 -29.63 -25.43
CA LEU A 288 -7.51 -30.39 -24.18
C LEU A 288 -8.72 -31.34 -24.16
N VAL A 289 -9.85 -30.90 -24.70
CA VAL A 289 -11.05 -31.74 -24.86
C VAL A 289 -10.78 -32.88 -25.82
N GLU A 290 -10.13 -32.60 -26.95
CA GLU A 290 -9.75 -33.63 -27.94
C GLU A 290 -8.74 -34.63 -27.35
N LEU A 291 -7.70 -34.14 -26.67
CA LEU A 291 -6.70 -34.96 -25.99
C LEU A 291 -7.35 -35.87 -24.95
N ALA A 292 -8.21 -35.33 -24.08
CA ALA A 292 -8.91 -36.12 -23.06
C ALA A 292 -9.73 -37.25 -23.69
N GLN A 293 -10.48 -36.98 -24.76
CA GLN A 293 -11.24 -38.00 -25.49
C GLN A 293 -10.34 -39.06 -26.13
N GLN A 294 -9.18 -38.65 -26.67
CA GLN A 294 -8.23 -39.56 -27.30
C GLN A 294 -7.56 -40.50 -26.29
N VAL A 295 -7.24 -40.00 -25.10
CA VAL A 295 -6.44 -40.76 -24.13
C VAL A 295 -7.27 -41.40 -23.02
N THR A 296 -8.56 -41.07 -22.85
CA THR A 296 -9.40 -41.65 -21.80
C THR A 296 -9.64 -43.15 -22.01
N SER A 297 -9.79 -43.91 -20.92
CA SER A 297 -10.15 -45.33 -20.94
C SER A 297 -11.04 -45.67 -19.74
N ALA A 298 -11.66 -46.86 -19.75
CA ALA A 298 -12.49 -47.31 -18.64
C ALA A 298 -11.70 -47.46 -17.33
N ASP A 299 -10.47 -47.99 -17.40
CA ASP A 299 -9.63 -48.25 -16.21
C ASP A 299 -8.88 -47.00 -15.73
N SER A 300 -8.65 -46.03 -16.62
CA SER A 300 -8.00 -44.75 -16.30
C SER A 300 -8.71 -43.57 -16.99
N PRO A 301 -9.90 -43.18 -16.51
CA PRO A 301 -10.64 -42.04 -17.04
C PRO A 301 -9.85 -40.73 -17.06
N VAL A 302 -10.05 -39.91 -18.09
CA VAL A 302 -9.58 -38.51 -18.18
C VAL A 302 -10.77 -37.60 -18.38
N VAL A 303 -10.96 -36.65 -17.47
CA VAL A 303 -12.11 -35.73 -17.45
C VAL A 303 -11.61 -34.30 -17.49
N VAL A 304 -12.27 -33.44 -18.27
CA VAL A 304 -11.93 -32.03 -18.36
C VAL A 304 -12.71 -31.22 -17.32
N ALA A 305 -12.00 -30.44 -16.49
CA ALA A 305 -12.57 -29.42 -15.64
C ALA A 305 -12.71 -28.11 -16.42
N ARG A 306 -13.95 -27.62 -16.54
CA ARG A 306 -14.31 -26.44 -17.35
C ARG A 306 -14.04 -25.13 -16.60
N VAL A 307 -12.78 -24.86 -16.31
CA VAL A 307 -12.32 -23.68 -15.56
C VAL A 307 -12.61 -22.37 -16.31
N ALA A 308 -12.55 -22.38 -17.65
CA ALA A 308 -12.75 -21.16 -18.44
C ALA A 308 -14.21 -20.69 -18.50
N ASP A 309 -15.17 -21.55 -18.14
CA ASP A 309 -16.60 -21.24 -18.20
C ASP A 309 -16.98 -20.13 -17.21
N GLY A 310 -17.37 -18.97 -17.76
CA GLY A 310 -17.75 -17.80 -16.97
C GLY A 310 -16.60 -17.14 -16.20
N TYR A 311 -15.34 -17.49 -16.49
CA TYR A 311 -14.16 -16.85 -15.92
C TYR A 311 -13.94 -15.49 -16.56
N SER A 312 -13.70 -14.46 -15.74
CA SER A 312 -13.45 -13.09 -16.20
C SER A 312 -12.17 -12.58 -15.55
N PRO A 313 -11.05 -12.44 -16.28
CA PRO A 313 -9.78 -12.07 -15.67
C PRO A 313 -9.91 -10.76 -14.89
N VAL A 314 -10.60 -9.75 -15.43
CA VAL A 314 -10.83 -8.45 -14.78
C VAL A 314 -11.49 -8.52 -13.39
N ARG A 315 -12.22 -9.61 -13.10
CA ARG A 315 -12.93 -9.82 -11.83
C ARG A 315 -12.27 -10.89 -10.97
N ASP A 316 -11.76 -11.94 -11.61
CA ASP A 316 -11.37 -13.18 -10.97
C ASP A 316 -9.85 -13.27 -10.76
N ASN A 317 -9.06 -12.33 -11.30
CA ASN A 317 -7.61 -12.24 -11.06
C ASN A 317 -7.24 -11.02 -10.21
N TRP A 318 -6.28 -11.17 -9.29
CA TRP A 318 -5.74 -10.04 -8.51
C TRP A 318 -4.73 -9.23 -9.32
N GLU A 319 -4.13 -9.84 -10.34
CA GLU A 319 -3.41 -9.13 -11.41
C GLU A 319 -3.87 -9.63 -12.79
N GLY A 320 -3.05 -9.55 -13.83
CA GLY A 320 -3.40 -9.97 -15.18
C GLY A 320 -3.68 -11.47 -15.35
N VAL A 321 -3.00 -12.35 -14.60
CA VAL A 321 -2.99 -13.80 -14.81
C VAL A 321 -3.49 -14.58 -13.59
N HIS A 322 -3.07 -14.22 -12.38
CA HIS A 322 -3.24 -15.05 -11.20
C HIS A 322 -4.60 -14.83 -10.51
N PRO A 323 -5.32 -15.90 -10.13
CA PRO A 323 -6.65 -15.84 -9.54
C PRO A 323 -6.64 -15.17 -8.16
N ASN A 324 -7.57 -14.24 -7.94
CA ASN A 324 -7.97 -13.80 -6.61
C ASN A 324 -8.93 -14.80 -5.95
N ALA A 325 -9.39 -14.51 -4.74
CA ALA A 325 -10.28 -15.40 -3.99
C ALA A 325 -11.52 -15.86 -4.81
N ARG A 326 -12.08 -14.99 -5.66
CA ARG A 326 -13.22 -15.37 -6.53
C ARG A 326 -12.79 -16.33 -7.64
N GLY A 327 -11.66 -16.08 -8.29
CA GLY A 327 -11.07 -17.00 -9.26
C GLY A 327 -10.73 -18.36 -8.66
N GLN A 328 -10.18 -18.38 -7.45
CA GLN A 328 -9.87 -19.60 -6.71
C GLN A 328 -11.13 -20.45 -6.48
N VAL A 329 -12.25 -19.84 -6.08
CA VAL A 329 -13.55 -20.53 -5.94
C VAL A 329 -14.05 -21.09 -7.28
N ARG A 330 -13.89 -20.36 -8.38
CA ARG A 330 -14.30 -20.84 -9.72
C ARG A 330 -13.50 -22.06 -10.18
N ILE A 331 -12.18 -22.03 -9.98
CA ILE A 331 -11.32 -23.17 -10.31
C ILE A 331 -11.73 -24.38 -9.46
N ALA A 332 -11.87 -24.20 -8.15
CA ALA A 332 -12.31 -25.27 -7.24
C ALA A 332 -13.65 -25.87 -7.66
N ALA A 333 -14.61 -25.03 -8.03
CA ALA A 333 -15.93 -25.47 -8.48
C ALA A 333 -15.86 -26.29 -9.78
N ALA A 334 -15.02 -25.91 -10.75
CA ALA A 334 -14.86 -26.65 -11.99
C ALA A 334 -14.24 -28.04 -11.76
N PHE A 335 -13.24 -28.14 -10.87
CA PHE A 335 -12.63 -29.42 -10.50
C PHE A 335 -13.59 -30.30 -9.69
N ALA A 336 -14.32 -29.73 -8.74
CA ALA A 336 -15.36 -30.44 -7.98
C ALA A 336 -16.47 -30.99 -8.90
N ASP A 337 -16.91 -30.20 -9.89
CA ASP A 337 -17.93 -30.64 -10.85
C ASP A 337 -17.45 -31.83 -11.70
N ALA A 338 -16.18 -31.83 -12.11
CA ALA A 338 -15.55 -32.92 -12.87
C ALA A 338 -15.31 -34.19 -12.02
N LEU A 339 -14.99 -34.02 -10.74
CA LEU A 339 -14.89 -35.12 -9.77
C LEU A 339 -16.27 -35.73 -9.48
N ALA A 340 -17.28 -34.91 -9.25
CA ALA A 340 -18.63 -35.38 -9.00
C ALA A 340 -19.21 -36.13 -10.21
N ARG A 341 -18.98 -35.60 -11.43
CA ARG A 341 -19.45 -36.23 -12.66
C ARG A 341 -18.39 -36.18 -13.76
N PRO A 342 -18.04 -37.34 -14.36
CA PRO A 342 -18.63 -38.67 -14.17
C PRO A 342 -17.95 -39.54 -13.10
N LEU A 343 -16.93 -39.04 -12.40
CA LEU A 343 -16.09 -39.86 -11.51
C LEU A 343 -16.77 -40.24 -10.18
N GLN A 344 -17.94 -39.67 -9.88
CA GLN A 344 -18.77 -39.99 -8.70
C GLN A 344 -18.06 -39.73 -7.36
N VAL A 345 -17.18 -38.72 -7.31
CA VAL A 345 -16.51 -38.28 -6.09
C VAL A 345 -17.19 -37.02 -5.57
N GLY A 346 -17.84 -37.12 -4.41
CA GLY A 346 -18.56 -36.01 -3.78
C GLY A 346 -19.76 -35.55 -4.61
N GLU A 347 -20.14 -34.29 -4.40
CA GLU A 347 -21.25 -33.64 -5.11
C GLU A 347 -20.76 -32.49 -6.00
N PRO A 348 -21.53 -32.07 -7.02
CA PRO A 348 -21.22 -30.85 -7.77
C PRO A 348 -21.14 -29.63 -6.85
N TYR A 349 -20.29 -28.66 -7.19
CA TYR A 349 -20.09 -27.49 -6.34
C TYR A 349 -21.38 -26.63 -6.30
N PRO A 350 -21.78 -26.08 -5.14
CA PRO A 350 -23.02 -25.29 -5.03
C PRO A 350 -23.10 -24.13 -6.02
N ARG A 351 -24.32 -23.85 -6.50
CA ARG A 351 -24.61 -22.67 -7.34
C ARG A 351 -25.77 -21.86 -6.74
N PRO A 352 -25.72 -20.51 -6.76
CA PRO A 352 -24.62 -19.67 -7.24
C PRO A 352 -23.33 -19.87 -6.43
N LEU A 353 -22.17 -19.56 -7.03
CA LEU A 353 -20.89 -19.63 -6.32
C LEU A 353 -20.90 -18.65 -5.13
N PRO A 354 -20.25 -18.99 -4.00
CA PRO A 354 -20.21 -18.11 -2.85
C PRO A 354 -19.47 -16.80 -3.17
N GLU A 355 -19.97 -15.69 -2.64
CA GLU A 355 -19.22 -14.44 -2.62
C GLU A 355 -18.14 -14.52 -1.55
N VAL A 356 -16.94 -14.09 -1.91
CA VAL A 356 -15.76 -14.11 -1.03
C VAL A 356 -15.04 -12.77 -1.13
N ASP A 357 -14.54 -12.32 0.01
CA ASP A 357 -13.72 -11.11 0.08
C ASP A 357 -12.40 -11.33 -0.67
N VAL A 358 -12.01 -10.31 -1.45
CA VAL A 358 -10.74 -10.27 -2.17
C VAL A 358 -9.75 -9.38 -1.42
N GLY A 359 -8.47 -9.46 -1.80
CA GLY A 359 -7.40 -8.67 -1.19
C GLY A 359 -6.90 -9.23 0.15
N PRO A 360 -5.85 -8.61 0.73
CA PRO A 360 -5.28 -9.04 2.00
C PRO A 360 -6.27 -8.86 3.17
N ARG A 361 -6.36 -9.85 4.06
CA ARG A 361 -7.36 -9.86 5.16
C ARG A 361 -6.86 -9.27 6.47
N ARG A 362 -5.55 -9.19 6.69
CA ARG A 362 -4.97 -8.66 7.93
C ARG A 362 -4.79 -7.15 7.79
N GLU A 363 -5.26 -6.43 8.80
CA GLU A 363 -5.13 -4.97 8.89
C GLU A 363 -3.65 -4.60 9.08
N PRO A 364 -3.13 -3.60 8.35
CA PRO A 364 -1.83 -2.99 8.65
C PRO A 364 -1.84 -2.33 10.04
N GLU A 365 -0.69 -2.33 10.71
CA GLU A 365 -0.50 -1.68 12.02
C GLU A 365 0.56 -0.57 11.88
N PRO A 366 0.18 0.65 11.44
CA PRO A 366 1.12 1.74 11.24
C PRO A 366 1.52 2.43 12.54
N GLU A 367 2.81 2.68 12.66
CA GLU A 367 3.44 3.54 13.65
C GLU A 367 3.96 4.80 12.97
N ALA A 368 4.13 5.87 13.74
CA ALA A 368 4.62 7.18 13.27
C ALA A 368 5.88 7.60 14.02
N GLU A 369 6.85 8.12 13.26
CA GLU A 369 8.07 8.72 13.77
C GLU A 369 8.30 10.07 13.08
N GLU A 370 8.53 11.13 13.86
CA GLU A 370 8.92 12.43 13.32
C GLU A 370 10.40 12.41 12.91
N THR A 371 10.69 12.91 11.70
CA THR A 371 12.05 12.97 11.14
C THR A 371 12.34 14.38 10.62
N GLU A 372 13.61 14.69 10.35
CA GLU A 372 14.01 15.98 9.77
C GLU A 372 13.35 16.27 8.40
N ASP A 373 12.98 15.22 7.66
CA ASP A 373 12.40 15.32 6.31
C ASP A 373 10.85 15.26 6.32
N GLY A 374 10.21 14.93 7.45
CA GLY A 374 8.76 14.77 7.55
C GLY A 374 8.33 13.64 8.49
N LEU A 375 7.08 13.21 8.37
CA LEU A 375 6.52 12.12 9.17
C LEU A 375 6.78 10.78 8.49
N ARG A 376 7.59 9.92 9.12
CA ARG A 376 7.78 8.54 8.66
C ARG A 376 6.70 7.66 9.28
N LEU A 377 5.87 7.09 8.42
CA LEU A 377 4.97 5.99 8.79
C LEU A 377 5.68 4.67 8.51
N SER A 378 5.56 3.69 9.41
CA SER A 378 6.11 2.34 9.23
C SER A 378 5.14 1.28 9.74
N TRP A 379 5.09 0.12 9.07
CA TRP A 379 4.25 -1.01 9.49
C TRP A 379 4.86 -2.35 9.08
N PRO A 380 4.54 -3.46 9.77
CA PRO A 380 4.93 -4.81 9.36
C PRO A 380 4.32 -5.22 8.01
N GLY A 381 4.95 -6.17 7.32
CA GLY A 381 4.39 -6.81 6.14
C GLY A 381 3.03 -7.48 6.43
N VAL A 382 2.10 -7.37 5.48
CA VAL A 382 0.78 -8.00 5.56
C VAL A 382 0.77 -9.22 4.62
N PRO A 383 0.46 -10.43 5.13
CA PRO A 383 0.35 -11.61 4.28
C PRO A 383 -0.54 -11.40 3.06
N GLY A 384 0.00 -11.67 1.88
CA GLY A 384 -0.71 -11.51 0.60
C GLY A 384 -0.73 -10.10 0.03
N ALA A 385 -0.25 -9.09 0.76
CA ALA A 385 -0.15 -7.74 0.24
C ALA A 385 1.04 -7.62 -0.74
N THR A 386 0.78 -6.98 -1.88
CA THR A 386 1.80 -6.61 -2.87
C THR A 386 2.03 -5.10 -2.93
N ALA A 387 1.11 -4.32 -2.36
CA ALA A 387 1.18 -2.87 -2.33
C ALA A 387 0.37 -2.31 -1.16
N PHE A 388 0.63 -1.05 -0.83
CA PHE A 388 -0.11 -0.29 0.17
C PHE A 388 -0.44 1.10 -0.36
N ARG A 389 -1.53 1.68 0.16
CA ARG A 389 -1.86 3.09 -0.04
C ARG A 389 -2.03 3.77 1.30
N VAL A 390 -1.60 5.02 1.40
CA VAL A 390 -1.76 5.85 2.59
C VAL A 390 -2.78 6.93 2.26
N SER A 391 -3.86 6.97 3.02
CA SER A 391 -4.82 8.08 3.02
C SER A 391 -4.50 9.03 4.17
N GLN A 392 -4.76 10.32 3.96
CA GLN A 392 -4.59 11.37 4.95
C GLN A 392 -5.84 12.24 5.04
N ARG A 393 -6.16 12.67 6.25
CA ARG A 393 -7.13 13.74 6.53
C ARG A 393 -6.59 14.63 7.65
N ARG A 394 -6.57 15.96 7.45
CA ARG A 394 -6.42 16.91 8.56
C ARG A 394 -7.73 16.99 9.32
N VAL A 395 -7.67 16.78 10.63
CA VAL A 395 -8.83 16.80 11.54
C VAL A 395 -8.99 18.19 12.12
N GLU A 396 -7.89 18.81 12.54
CA GLU A 396 -7.87 20.18 13.05
C GLU A 396 -6.56 20.90 12.65
N PRO A 397 -6.57 22.24 12.52
CA PRO A 397 -7.75 23.09 12.34
C PRO A 397 -8.28 22.98 10.89
N ASP A 398 -9.54 23.37 10.69
CA ASP A 398 -10.22 23.37 9.39
C ASP A 398 -10.11 22.02 8.65
N PRO A 399 -10.90 21.01 9.06
CA PRO A 399 -10.79 19.65 8.54
C PRO A 399 -10.96 19.60 7.02
N ASP A 400 -10.18 18.76 6.36
CA ASP A 400 -10.29 18.48 4.93
C ASP A 400 -10.93 17.12 4.62
N GLU A 401 -11.14 16.85 3.33
CA GLU A 401 -11.61 15.55 2.86
C GLU A 401 -10.45 14.55 2.84
N GLU A 402 -10.74 13.30 3.21
CA GLU A 402 -9.76 12.22 3.13
C GLU A 402 -9.25 12.07 1.69
N THR A 403 -7.93 12.04 1.54
CA THR A 403 -7.27 11.94 0.23
C THR A 403 -6.19 10.88 0.27
N VAL A 404 -6.12 10.04 -0.77
CA VAL A 404 -5.02 9.11 -0.98
C VAL A 404 -3.77 9.90 -1.36
N LEU A 405 -2.72 9.78 -0.57
CA LEU A 405 -1.45 10.44 -0.83
C LEU A 405 -0.76 9.83 -2.06
N PRO A 406 -0.22 10.65 -2.97
CA PRO A 406 0.52 10.19 -4.15
C PRO A 406 1.96 9.78 -3.78
N LEU A 407 2.10 8.95 -2.76
CA LEU A 407 3.38 8.40 -2.30
C LEU A 407 3.45 6.90 -2.60
N GLU A 408 4.66 6.39 -2.77
CA GLU A 408 4.92 4.97 -2.96
C GLU A 408 5.56 4.43 -1.67
N PRO A 409 4.83 3.64 -0.86
CA PRO A 409 5.41 2.97 0.28
C PRO A 409 6.59 2.10 -0.16
N VAL A 410 7.70 2.20 0.57
CA VAL A 410 8.95 1.52 0.28
C VAL A 410 9.14 0.41 1.29
N ARG A 411 9.60 -0.75 0.80
CA ARG A 411 9.95 -1.88 1.66
C ARG A 411 11.19 -1.56 2.49
N ASP A 412 11.13 -1.87 3.78
CA ASP A 412 12.21 -1.71 4.75
C ASP A 412 12.32 -2.97 5.61
N GLY A 413 13.28 -3.83 5.27
CA GLY A 413 13.39 -5.18 5.85
C GLY A 413 12.14 -6.02 5.61
N ASP A 414 11.55 -6.50 6.71
CA ASP A 414 10.31 -7.30 6.75
C ASP A 414 9.04 -6.44 6.85
N GLY A 415 9.19 -5.11 6.73
CA GLY A 415 8.09 -4.14 6.80
C GLY A 415 8.09 -3.16 5.64
N TRP A 416 7.26 -2.14 5.80
CA TRP A 416 7.02 -1.07 4.84
C TRP A 416 7.08 0.27 5.54
N SER A 417 7.44 1.31 4.79
CA SER A 417 7.46 2.68 5.28
C SER A 417 7.04 3.68 4.21
N ALA A 418 6.49 4.80 4.63
CA ALA A 418 6.16 5.94 3.77
C ALA A 418 6.57 7.24 4.47
N LEU A 419 7.19 8.15 3.73
CA LEU A 419 7.48 9.50 4.22
C LEU A 419 6.37 10.44 3.76
N VAL A 420 5.70 11.07 4.72
CA VAL A 420 4.69 12.10 4.49
C VAL A 420 5.33 13.46 4.72
N GLU A 421 5.30 14.30 3.69
CA GLU A 421 5.86 15.65 3.69
C GLU A 421 4.75 16.70 3.60
N GLY A 422 5.09 17.97 3.89
CA GLY A 422 4.17 19.09 3.69
C GLY A 422 3.02 19.16 4.69
N LEU A 423 3.21 18.58 5.87
CA LEU A 423 2.30 18.71 7.01
C LEU A 423 2.44 20.12 7.63
N PHE A 424 1.34 20.63 8.16
CA PHE A 424 1.31 21.91 8.87
C PHE A 424 1.55 21.67 10.36
N SER A 425 2.50 22.40 10.93
CA SER A 425 2.86 22.31 12.34
C SER A 425 1.68 22.70 13.23
N GLY A 426 1.43 21.90 14.28
CA GLY A 426 0.30 22.07 15.20
C GLY A 426 -1.05 21.61 14.65
N ALA A 427 -1.12 21.09 13.42
CA ALA A 427 -2.33 20.44 12.91
C ALA A 427 -2.41 18.98 13.37
N GLU A 428 -3.63 18.52 13.66
CA GLU A 428 -3.95 17.12 13.90
C GLU A 428 -4.29 16.43 12.57
N TYR A 429 -3.62 15.31 12.30
CA TYR A 429 -3.83 14.47 11.13
C TYR A 429 -4.31 13.08 11.53
N GLU A 430 -5.09 12.48 10.63
CA GLU A 430 -5.47 11.08 10.64
C GLU A 430 -4.90 10.41 9.38
N PHE A 431 -4.24 9.26 9.57
CA PHE A 431 -3.67 8.45 8.50
C PHE A 431 -4.27 7.04 8.51
N THR A 432 -4.60 6.52 7.33
CA THR A 432 -5.09 5.15 7.16
C THR A 432 -4.22 4.44 6.13
N VAL A 433 -3.71 3.26 6.46
CA VAL A 433 -2.94 2.42 5.54
C VAL A 433 -3.82 1.29 5.05
N THR A 434 -4.03 1.19 3.73
CA THR A 434 -4.82 0.12 3.10
C THR A 434 -3.92 -0.84 2.35
N ALA A 435 -4.07 -2.15 2.62
CA ALA A 435 -3.34 -3.20 1.93
C ALA A 435 -4.00 -3.58 0.61
N PHE A 436 -3.19 -3.90 -0.40
CA PHE A 436 -3.66 -4.33 -1.73
C PHE A 436 -2.91 -5.58 -2.18
N LYS A 437 -3.63 -6.47 -2.88
CA LYS A 437 -3.05 -7.57 -3.66
C LYS A 437 -3.33 -7.31 -5.14
N GLY A 438 -2.30 -6.88 -5.86
CA GLY A 438 -2.42 -6.29 -7.19
C GLY A 438 -3.45 -5.17 -7.20
N ARG A 439 -4.61 -5.41 -7.83
CA ARG A 439 -5.73 -4.46 -7.88
C ARG A 439 -6.78 -4.63 -6.78
N ASP A 440 -6.75 -5.75 -6.06
CA ASP A 440 -7.75 -6.06 -5.07
C ASP A 440 -7.41 -5.35 -3.75
N GLU A 441 -8.31 -4.45 -3.37
CA GLU A 441 -8.30 -3.78 -2.08
C GLU A 441 -8.62 -4.76 -0.97
N GLY A 442 -7.83 -4.74 0.10
CA GLY A 442 -8.05 -5.55 1.30
C GLY A 442 -8.30 -4.68 2.52
N ALA A 443 -7.86 -5.17 3.67
CA ALA A 443 -8.05 -4.53 4.95
C ALA A 443 -7.30 -3.18 5.07
N SER A 444 -7.94 -2.23 5.73
CA SER A 444 -7.38 -0.95 6.14
C SER A 444 -6.98 -0.97 7.61
N SER A 445 -5.95 -0.22 7.97
CA SER A 445 -5.58 -0.03 9.38
C SER A 445 -6.67 0.71 10.15
N GLU A 446 -6.65 0.58 11.47
CA GLU A 446 -7.26 1.59 12.33
C GLU A 446 -6.64 2.98 12.02
N PRO A 447 -7.41 4.08 12.09
CA PRO A 447 -6.88 5.40 11.78
C PRO A 447 -5.83 5.85 12.82
N LEU A 448 -4.62 6.12 12.36
CA LEU A 448 -3.53 6.65 13.18
C LEU A 448 -3.67 8.17 13.28
N ARG A 449 -3.88 8.68 14.50
CA ARG A 449 -4.02 10.12 14.77
C ARG A 449 -2.82 10.70 15.50
N LEU A 450 -2.36 11.86 15.08
CA LEU A 450 -1.29 12.61 15.75
C LEU A 450 -1.33 14.10 15.43
N VAL A 451 -0.76 14.90 16.31
CA VAL A 451 -0.46 16.32 16.07
C VAL A 451 0.96 16.43 15.56
N TRP A 452 1.14 17.01 14.38
CA TRP A 452 2.47 17.16 13.75
C TRP A 452 3.23 18.34 14.34
N ASP A 453 4.48 18.13 14.78
CA ASP A 453 5.45 19.19 15.09
C ASP A 453 4.88 20.32 15.99
N GLY A 454 4.33 19.90 17.14
CA GLY A 454 3.60 20.78 18.06
C GLY A 454 4.48 21.72 18.91
N ASP A 455 5.81 21.67 18.75
CA ASP A 455 6.71 22.47 19.58
C ASP A 455 6.64 23.97 19.23
N PRO A 456 6.52 24.87 20.23
CA PRO A 456 6.37 26.29 19.97
C PRO A 456 7.70 26.95 19.55
N PRO A 457 7.72 27.78 18.48
CA PRO A 457 8.92 28.53 18.13
C PRO A 457 9.22 29.60 19.20
N PRO A 458 10.50 30.00 19.38
CA PRO A 458 10.86 31.03 20.34
C PRO A 458 10.33 32.41 19.91
N GLY A 459 10.25 33.34 20.85
CA GLY A 459 9.86 34.72 20.56
C GLY A 459 10.90 35.44 19.69
N PRO A 460 10.48 36.38 18.81
CA PRO A 460 11.40 37.17 18.01
C PRO A 460 12.32 38.04 18.88
N GLU A 461 13.60 38.04 18.57
CA GLU A 461 14.59 38.92 19.21
C GLU A 461 14.86 40.17 18.36
N GLY A 462 15.56 41.15 18.94
CA GLY A 462 16.08 42.30 18.19
C GLY A 462 15.03 43.28 17.67
N LEU A 463 13.81 43.29 18.23
CA LEU A 463 12.74 44.22 17.85
C LEU A 463 13.20 45.69 17.98
N ARG A 464 13.17 46.44 16.88
CA ARG A 464 13.69 47.81 16.79
C ARG A 464 13.04 48.63 15.68
N SER A 465 13.10 49.96 15.80
CA SER A 465 12.64 50.88 14.76
C SER A 465 13.57 50.93 13.54
N ALA A 466 12.98 51.13 12.36
CA ALA A 466 13.67 51.34 11.09
C ALA A 466 13.00 52.44 10.25
N GLY A 467 13.78 53.12 9.41
CA GLY A 467 13.29 54.17 8.51
C GLY A 467 12.63 55.33 9.26
N ASP A 468 13.36 55.95 10.20
CA ASP A 468 12.88 57.08 11.01
C ASP A 468 11.55 56.82 11.74
N GLY A 469 11.36 55.61 12.29
CA GLY A 469 10.16 55.26 13.08
C GLY A 469 8.92 54.91 12.24
N VAL A 470 9.07 54.75 10.93
CA VAL A 470 7.97 54.36 10.04
C VAL A 470 7.71 52.85 10.08
N ALA A 471 8.71 52.04 10.44
CA ALA A 471 8.58 50.58 10.55
C ALA A 471 9.26 50.00 11.79
N LEU A 472 8.81 48.83 12.20
CA LEU A 472 9.52 47.94 13.12
C LEU A 472 10.11 46.76 12.36
N VAL A 473 11.31 46.35 12.77
CA VAL A 473 12.01 45.17 12.25
C VAL A 473 12.51 44.32 13.42
N TRP A 474 12.59 43.01 13.21
CA TRP A 474 13.08 42.03 14.20
C TRP A 474 13.94 40.97 13.51
N ASP A 475 14.61 40.14 14.30
CA ASP A 475 15.41 39.04 13.80
C ASP A 475 14.51 37.86 13.38
N GLU A 476 14.89 37.17 12.30
CA GLU A 476 14.12 36.03 11.79
C GLU A 476 14.22 34.85 12.76
N VAL A 477 13.06 34.40 13.25
CA VAL A 477 12.95 33.16 14.03
C VAL A 477 13.00 31.98 13.07
N GLY A 478 13.91 31.02 13.33
CA GLY A 478 14.01 29.80 12.55
C GLY A 478 12.67 29.06 12.49
N GLU A 479 12.28 28.61 11.31
CA GLU A 479 11.02 27.88 11.04
C GLU A 479 9.72 28.65 11.29
N ALA A 480 9.80 29.93 11.69
CA ALA A 480 8.62 30.77 11.78
C ALA A 480 8.03 31.02 10.38
N THR A 481 6.75 30.70 10.24
CA THR A 481 5.98 30.87 9.01
C THR A 481 5.42 32.28 8.87
N HIS A 482 4.99 32.86 10.00
CA HIS A 482 4.48 34.22 10.09
C HIS A 482 4.62 34.77 11.51
N TYR A 483 4.29 36.05 11.68
CA TYR A 483 4.31 36.73 12.97
C TYR A 483 2.99 37.45 13.21
N GLU A 484 2.64 37.71 14.47
CA GLU A 484 1.53 38.59 14.82
C GLU A 484 2.04 39.81 15.58
N VAL A 485 1.50 40.98 15.25
CA VAL A 485 1.83 42.23 15.94
C VAL A 485 0.73 42.57 16.93
N TRP A 486 1.13 42.76 18.18
CA TRP A 486 0.27 43.13 19.29
C TRP A 486 0.65 44.52 19.77
N VAL A 487 -0.36 45.35 20.07
CA VAL A 487 -0.15 46.74 20.47
C VAL A 487 -0.97 47.08 21.71
N ARG A 488 -0.43 47.94 22.58
CA ARG A 488 -1.11 48.46 23.76
C ARG A 488 -0.79 49.95 23.93
N PRO A 489 -1.76 50.83 24.23
CA PRO A 489 -1.46 52.25 24.46
C PRO A 489 -0.44 52.44 25.59
N LEU A 490 0.51 53.38 25.46
CA LEU A 490 1.40 53.73 26.56
C LEU A 490 0.66 54.54 27.64
N GLU A 491 1.07 54.40 28.91
CA GLU A 491 0.60 55.27 29.99
C GLU A 491 1.48 56.52 30.04
N CYS A 492 0.86 57.70 29.96
CA CYS A 492 1.55 58.98 29.90
C CYS A 492 1.27 59.81 31.16
N SER A 493 2.33 60.20 31.88
CA SER A 493 2.24 61.08 33.05
C SER A 493 2.90 62.43 32.77
N ALA A 494 2.41 63.51 33.38
CA ALA A 494 3.05 64.82 33.25
C ALA A 494 4.44 64.77 33.92
N GLY A 495 5.51 65.10 33.18
CA GLY A 495 6.87 65.11 33.71
C GLY A 495 6.98 66.03 34.93
N ASP A 496 7.18 65.45 36.11
CA ASP A 496 7.24 66.20 37.37
C ASP A 496 8.64 66.78 37.59
N ASP A 497 8.84 67.99 37.10
CA ASP A 497 10.06 68.77 37.30
C ASP A 497 9.93 69.71 38.52
N ARG A 498 9.37 69.25 39.65
CA ARG A 498 9.42 69.97 40.94
C ARG A 498 9.54 69.06 42.15
N ARG A 499 10.79 68.68 42.47
CA ARG A 499 11.17 68.29 43.83
C ARG A 499 11.15 69.51 44.76
N ALA A 500 10.26 69.50 45.76
CA ALA A 500 10.37 70.33 46.96
C ALA A 500 10.14 69.46 48.22
N PRO A 501 10.76 69.80 49.37
CA PRO A 501 11.36 68.83 50.29
C PRO A 501 10.41 68.31 51.37
N ALA A 502 10.85 67.21 51.97
CA ALA A 502 10.24 66.54 53.10
C ALA A 502 10.31 67.34 54.42
N GLU A 503 9.38 66.95 55.31
CA GLU A 503 9.41 66.88 56.79
C GLU A 503 8.39 67.77 57.53
N PRO A 504 7.95 67.39 58.76
CA PRO A 504 8.06 66.09 59.44
C PRO A 504 6.75 65.55 60.06
N ASP A 505 6.89 64.30 60.48
CA ASP A 505 6.09 63.45 61.36
C ASP A 505 5.68 64.12 62.70
N ASP A 506 4.44 63.88 63.14
CA ASP A 506 4.02 63.98 64.53
C ASP A 506 2.77 63.10 64.77
N GLY A 507 3.02 61.82 65.03
CA GLY A 507 2.65 61.18 66.29
C GLY A 507 1.17 61.09 66.74
N THR A 508 0.75 59.83 66.91
CA THR A 508 -0.07 59.25 67.98
C THR A 508 -1.59 59.07 67.81
N GLY A 509 -2.02 57.80 67.90
CA GLY A 509 -3.29 57.42 68.51
C GLY A 509 -4.05 56.25 67.86
N SER A 510 -3.71 55.01 68.18
CA SER A 510 -4.68 53.88 68.15
C SER A 510 -5.54 53.93 69.43
N PRO A 511 -6.80 53.45 69.45
CA PRO A 511 -7.06 52.00 69.48
C PRO A 511 -8.28 51.49 68.67
N ASP A 512 -8.16 50.20 68.32
CA ASP A 512 -9.12 49.20 67.81
C ASP A 512 -10.27 48.87 68.82
N PRO A 513 -11.22 47.93 68.62
CA PRO A 513 -11.89 47.34 67.43
C PRO A 513 -13.44 47.42 67.49
N GLY A 514 -14.15 47.08 66.40
CA GLY A 514 -15.60 46.85 66.45
C GLY A 514 -16.19 46.26 65.16
N GLU A 515 -16.35 44.93 65.17
CA GLU A 515 -16.99 44.10 64.13
C GLU A 515 -18.54 44.07 64.30
N PRO A 516 -19.33 43.29 63.51
CA PRO A 516 -20.03 43.64 62.28
C PRO A 516 -21.57 43.73 62.44
N THR A 517 -22.30 44.29 61.46
CA THR A 517 -23.74 43.94 61.26
C THR A 517 -24.23 44.24 59.83
N ALA A 518 -24.67 43.19 59.14
CA ALA A 518 -25.81 43.19 58.20
C ALA A 518 -26.97 42.44 58.90
N PRO A 519 -28.20 42.28 58.36
CA PRO A 519 -28.78 42.72 57.08
C PRO A 519 -30.19 43.35 57.21
N VAL A 520 -30.74 43.95 56.14
CA VAL A 520 -32.20 44.11 55.98
C VAL A 520 -32.57 44.04 54.48
N GLY A 521 -33.45 43.09 54.14
CA GLY A 521 -34.15 42.98 52.85
C GLY A 521 -35.57 43.60 52.89
N PRO A 522 -36.44 43.31 51.92
CA PRO A 522 -36.91 44.26 50.90
C PRO A 522 -38.33 44.81 51.15
N PRO A 523 -38.83 45.66 50.23
CA PRO A 523 -40.12 45.29 49.63
C PRO A 523 -40.23 45.51 48.11
N GLU A 524 -41.03 44.62 47.51
CA GLU A 524 -41.71 44.68 46.20
C GLU A 524 -42.62 45.93 46.12
N GLY A 525 -43.05 46.50 44.99
CA GLY A 525 -42.99 46.22 43.57
C GLY A 525 -43.99 47.18 42.88
N GLU A 526 -43.77 47.54 41.61
CA GLU A 526 -44.78 47.82 40.55
C GLU A 526 -44.10 48.44 39.28
N PRO A 527 -44.72 48.36 38.09
CA PRO A 527 -44.06 47.95 36.85
C PRO A 527 -43.53 49.10 35.98
N THR A 528 -42.38 48.90 35.34
CA THR A 528 -41.84 49.78 34.30
C THR A 528 -42.37 49.39 32.90
N PRO A 529 -42.79 50.36 32.06
CA PRO A 529 -43.27 50.10 30.70
C PRO A 529 -42.14 49.74 29.73
N SER A 530 -42.51 49.15 28.60
CA SER A 530 -41.64 48.73 27.49
C SER A 530 -40.59 49.76 27.05
N PRO A 531 -39.40 49.31 26.61
CA PRO A 531 -38.26 50.19 26.33
C PRO A 531 -38.49 51.04 25.07
N GLU A 532 -38.19 52.33 25.19
CA GLU A 532 -37.96 53.23 24.05
C GLU A 532 -36.74 52.77 23.22
N PRO A 533 -36.69 53.08 21.92
CA PRO A 533 -35.59 52.67 21.05
C PRO A 533 -34.26 53.25 21.56
N ARG A 534 -33.23 52.39 21.62
CA ARG A 534 -31.87 52.79 22.00
C ARG A 534 -31.38 53.89 21.05
N PRO A 535 -30.84 55.01 21.56
CA PRO A 535 -30.13 55.97 20.73
C PRO A 535 -28.88 55.29 20.13
N GLU A 536 -28.49 55.75 18.94
CA GLU A 536 -27.22 55.36 18.30
C GLU A 536 -26.06 55.49 19.30
N PRO A 537 -25.06 54.58 19.25
CA PRO A 537 -23.91 54.68 20.14
C PRO A 537 -23.22 56.03 19.89
N GLU A 538 -23.08 56.81 20.96
CA GLU A 538 -22.23 58.00 20.95
C GLU A 538 -20.81 57.58 20.53
N PRO A 539 -20.13 58.37 19.68
CA PRO A 539 -18.73 58.10 19.38
C PRO A 539 -17.94 58.10 20.69
N GLU A 540 -17.13 57.07 20.91
CA GLU A 540 -16.24 57.00 22.06
C GLU A 540 -15.46 58.32 22.17
N PRO A 541 -15.41 58.94 23.36
CA PRO A 541 -14.65 60.17 23.53
C PRO A 541 -13.19 59.87 23.21
N ALA A 542 -12.64 60.59 22.23
CA ALA A 542 -11.21 60.53 21.93
C ALA A 542 -10.43 60.74 23.24
N LEU A 543 -9.53 59.81 23.55
CA LEU A 543 -8.65 59.89 24.71
C LEU A 543 -7.97 61.29 24.70
N PRO A 544 -7.97 62.03 25.81
CA PRO A 544 -7.39 63.36 25.85
C PRO A 544 -5.91 63.28 25.48
N GLU A 545 -5.47 64.11 24.54
CA GLU A 545 -4.04 64.22 24.23
C GLU A 545 -3.28 64.58 25.52
N PRO A 546 -2.30 63.77 25.95
CA PRO A 546 -1.52 64.07 27.15
C PRO A 546 -0.77 65.40 26.97
N PRO A 547 -0.51 66.12 28.08
CA PRO A 547 0.08 67.45 28.05
C PRO A 547 1.44 67.44 27.32
N ALA A 548 1.76 68.52 26.61
CA ALA A 548 3.06 68.69 25.96
C ALA A 548 4.19 68.52 26.99
N GLY A 549 5.05 67.52 26.79
CA GLY A 549 6.11 67.12 27.74
C GLY A 549 5.77 65.95 28.66
N ALA A 550 4.69 65.20 28.41
CA ALA A 550 4.38 63.96 29.13
C ALA A 550 5.43 62.86 28.86
N VAL A 551 5.83 62.15 29.90
CA VAL A 551 6.67 60.95 29.80
C VAL A 551 5.74 59.75 29.69
N CYS A 552 5.79 59.07 28.55
CA CYS A 552 5.00 57.87 28.27
C CYS A 552 5.84 56.61 28.46
N GLY A 553 5.31 55.62 29.16
CA GLY A 553 5.96 54.33 29.39
C GLY A 553 4.97 53.17 29.30
N PRO A 554 5.47 51.91 29.30
CA PRO A 554 4.64 50.73 29.43
C PRO A 554 3.73 50.80 30.66
N GLN A 555 2.50 50.30 30.52
CA GLN A 555 1.52 50.26 31.63
C GLN A 555 1.98 49.31 32.74
N ASP A 556 2.62 48.21 32.37
CA ASP A 556 3.20 47.20 33.26
C ASP A 556 4.43 46.56 32.58
N GLY A 557 5.03 45.56 33.24
CA GLY A 557 6.11 44.74 32.66
C GLY A 557 5.63 43.43 32.03
N LEU A 558 4.33 43.28 31.78
CA LEU A 558 3.70 42.03 31.34
C LEU A 558 3.43 42.06 29.83
N GLY A 559 3.81 40.98 29.16
CA GLY A 559 3.55 40.78 27.73
C GLY A 559 2.09 40.43 27.43
N PRO A 560 1.72 40.25 26.15
CA PRO A 560 0.33 40.04 25.74
C PRO A 560 -0.39 38.81 26.31
N ASP A 561 0.32 37.79 26.81
CA ASP A 561 -0.30 36.63 27.47
C ASP A 561 -0.74 36.92 28.92
N GLU A 562 -0.12 37.88 29.60
CA GLU A 562 -0.31 38.13 31.04
C GLU A 562 -0.83 39.55 31.36
N GLY A 563 -0.53 40.53 30.52
CA GLY A 563 -0.92 41.93 30.69
C GLY A 563 -2.28 42.25 30.06
N GLU A 564 -3.05 43.13 30.68
CA GLU A 564 -4.31 43.61 30.10
C GLU A 564 -4.06 44.72 29.05
N GLY A 565 -5.02 44.95 28.16
CA GLY A 565 -5.02 46.08 27.21
C GLY A 565 -4.28 45.87 25.89
N TRP A 566 -3.72 44.68 25.64
CA TRP A 566 -3.11 44.33 24.35
C TRP A 566 -4.16 44.02 23.28
N LEU A 567 -3.92 44.52 22.07
CA LEU A 567 -4.78 44.36 20.90
C LEU A 567 -4.00 43.75 19.74
N LEU A 568 -4.55 42.72 19.10
CA LEU A 568 -3.99 42.12 17.89
C LEU A 568 -4.24 43.04 16.69
N VAL A 569 -3.18 43.44 16.01
CA VAL A 569 -3.25 44.21 14.76
C VAL A 569 -3.47 43.27 13.56
N GLY A 570 -2.82 42.11 13.57
CA GLY A 570 -2.97 41.07 12.55
C GLY A 570 -1.64 40.38 12.18
N PRO A 571 -1.69 39.41 11.25
CA PRO A 571 -0.52 38.67 10.82
C PRO A 571 0.38 39.50 9.90
N VAL A 572 1.68 39.28 10.01
CA VAL A 572 2.73 39.89 9.19
C VAL A 572 3.59 38.80 8.57
N GLU A 573 3.73 38.88 7.24
CA GLU A 573 4.68 38.05 6.50
C GLU A 573 6.08 38.68 6.55
N GLY A 574 7.07 37.93 7.05
CA GLY A 574 8.46 38.38 7.17
C GLY A 574 8.74 39.20 8.43
N THR A 575 9.92 39.84 8.47
CA THR A 575 10.48 40.44 9.69
C THR A 575 10.38 41.96 9.74
N ARG A 576 9.39 42.53 9.02
CA ARG A 576 9.17 43.97 8.95
C ARG A 576 7.69 44.29 8.96
N TRP A 577 7.30 45.20 9.83
CA TRP A 577 5.95 45.74 9.91
C TRP A 577 5.97 47.27 9.73
N GLU A 578 5.21 47.78 8.77
CA GLU A 578 4.98 49.22 8.62
C GLU A 578 4.00 49.67 9.70
N VAL A 579 4.41 50.62 10.54
CA VAL A 579 3.66 51.02 11.74
C VAL A 579 2.37 51.72 11.32
N SER A 580 1.24 51.05 11.54
CA SER A 580 -0.11 51.51 11.19
C SER A 580 -0.90 52.10 12.36
N VAL A 581 -0.31 52.12 13.56
CA VAL A 581 -0.93 52.64 14.78
C VAL A 581 -0.51 54.10 15.04
N PRO A 582 -1.28 54.87 15.83
CA PRO A 582 -0.88 56.21 16.28
C PRO A 582 0.43 56.20 17.05
N GLU A 583 1.04 57.37 17.21
CA GLU A 583 2.21 57.55 18.08
C GLU A 583 1.78 57.33 19.54
N ARG A 584 2.61 56.63 20.34
CA ARG A 584 2.38 56.23 21.76
C ARG A 584 1.71 54.86 21.99
N TYR A 585 2.27 53.83 21.39
CA TYR A 585 1.92 52.44 21.68
C TYR A 585 3.15 51.63 22.11
N GLU A 586 2.96 50.69 23.00
CA GLU A 586 3.86 49.57 23.23
C GLU A 586 3.54 48.47 22.21
N VAL A 587 4.57 47.87 21.62
CA VAL A 587 4.43 46.83 20.60
C VAL A 587 5.17 45.57 21.01
N ALA A 588 4.54 44.41 20.83
CA ALA A 588 5.17 43.10 20.96
C ALA A 588 4.86 42.27 19.72
N VAL A 589 5.78 41.39 19.34
CA VAL A 589 5.64 40.51 18.17
C VAL A 589 5.66 39.06 18.61
N ARG A 590 4.70 38.26 18.15
CA ARG A 590 4.65 36.81 18.39
C ARG A 590 5.09 36.06 17.14
N SER A 591 5.87 35.00 17.28
CA SER A 591 6.20 34.09 16.18
C SER A 591 5.15 32.96 16.08
N TYR A 592 4.97 32.44 14.86
CA TYR A 592 4.12 31.28 14.59
C TYR A 592 4.80 30.32 13.64
N ARG A 593 4.65 29.02 13.89
CA ARG A 593 5.01 27.94 12.96
C ARG A 593 3.73 27.22 12.57
N ASP A 594 3.23 27.53 11.38
CA ASP A 594 1.89 27.19 10.91
C ASP A 594 0.81 27.52 11.96
N TYR A 595 0.25 26.51 12.62
CA TYR A 595 -0.78 26.67 13.65
C TYR A 595 -0.21 26.72 15.08
N VAL A 596 1.08 26.45 15.26
CA VAL A 596 1.74 26.52 16.57
C VAL A 596 2.06 27.96 16.95
N LYS A 597 1.51 28.35 18.09
CA LYS A 597 1.75 29.63 18.75
C LYS A 597 3.11 29.66 19.43
N GLY A 598 4.01 30.52 18.97
CA GLY A 598 5.31 30.76 19.57
C GLY A 598 5.31 31.75 20.72
N GLY A 599 6.51 32.13 21.15
CA GLY A 599 6.75 33.16 22.17
C GLY A 599 6.58 34.60 21.65
N TYR A 600 6.53 35.54 22.59
CA TYR A 600 6.56 36.98 22.31
C TYR A 600 7.99 37.53 22.35
N SER A 601 8.24 38.57 21.55
CA SER A 601 9.40 39.43 21.70
C SER A 601 9.34 40.20 23.02
N ALA A 602 10.47 40.76 23.44
CA ALA A 602 10.43 41.88 24.38
C ALA A 602 9.58 43.02 23.78
N SER A 603 8.87 43.75 24.63
CA SER A 603 8.04 44.86 24.19
C SER A 603 8.88 46.08 23.81
N PHE A 604 8.40 46.84 22.84
CA PHE A 604 9.08 48.02 22.30
C PHE A 604 8.15 49.24 22.39
N PRO A 605 8.50 50.29 23.15
CA PRO A 605 7.71 51.51 23.22
C PRO A 605 7.96 52.38 21.98
N LEU A 606 6.88 52.70 21.24
CA LEU A 606 6.88 53.69 20.15
C LEU A 606 6.54 55.07 20.72
N THR A 607 7.57 55.82 21.11
CA THR A 607 7.46 57.20 21.61
C THR A 607 7.96 58.19 20.55
N ASP A 608 7.05 58.99 20.00
CA ASP A 608 7.24 60.13 19.06
C ASP A 608 7.96 59.83 17.71
N ARG A 609 7.37 60.25 16.57
CA ARG A 609 7.99 60.21 15.22
C ARG A 609 8.69 61.51 14.86
#